data_AF-A0A6P0NXG6-F1
#
_entry.id   AF-A0A6P0NXG6-F1
#
_cell.length_a   1.000
_cell.length_b   1.000
_cell.length_c   1.000
_cell.angle_alpha   90.00
_cell.angle_beta   90.00
_cell.angle_gamma   90.00
#
_symmetry.space_group_name_H-M   'P 1'
#
loop_
_entity.id
_entity.type
_entity.pdbx_description
1 polymer ?
#
loop_
_entity_poly.entity_id
_entity_poly.type
_entity_poly.pdbx_seq_one_letter_code
_entity_poly.pdbx_strand_id
1 'polypeptide(L)'
;MQLKTIWQLGSNNPENPNNLDTIRQWWAAIADTEITWRQRLIPDSGDISELDWEPQRFDEIFLISQPEIRGITLYWQKPNSPTESNTTVQKLELHHTRQELYIFPKSQQQLVIRVALPEIKYQRIEINNPAVLVEKNIILFQDATQLLEVQIKLTPEQLNQLKEKLKEND
;
A
#
# COMPACT_ATOMS: atom_id res chain seq x y z
N MET A 1 3.02 11.52 9.54
CA MET A 1 2.10 10.92 8.54
C MET A 1 1.63 9.58 9.07
N GLN A 2 0.33 9.31 9.04
CA GLN A 2 -0.20 8.03 9.53
C GLN A 2 0.09 6.93 8.49
N LEU A 3 0.90 5.95 8.86
CA LEU A 3 1.30 4.86 7.96
C LEU A 3 0.15 3.86 7.71
N LYS A 4 -0.72 3.68 8.71
CA LYS A 4 -1.79 2.69 8.71
C LYS A 4 -3.05 3.23 9.40
N THR A 5 -4.20 3.01 8.76
CA THR A 5 -5.53 3.31 9.32
C THR A 5 -6.29 2.01 9.50
N ILE A 6 -6.82 1.78 10.70
CA ILE A 6 -7.52 0.53 11.05
C ILE A 6 -8.93 0.86 11.49
N TRP A 7 -9.91 0.24 10.84
CA TRP A 7 -11.29 0.22 11.30
C TRP A 7 -11.68 -1.20 11.71
N GLN A 8 -12.41 -1.33 12.82
CA GLN A 8 -12.90 -2.62 13.29
C GLN A 8 -14.30 -2.49 13.91
N LEU A 9 -15.19 -3.42 13.57
CA LEU A 9 -16.53 -3.50 14.14
C LEU A 9 -16.45 -3.77 15.65
N GLY A 10 -17.16 -2.97 16.45
CA GLY A 10 -17.20 -3.11 17.91
C GLY A 10 -15.93 -2.60 18.63
N SER A 11 -15.05 -1.87 17.93
CA SER A 11 -13.90 -1.23 18.57
C SER A 11 -14.31 -0.08 19.48
N ASN A 12 -13.66 0.03 20.64
CA ASN A 12 -13.80 1.16 21.58
C ASN A 12 -12.88 2.35 21.23
N ASN A 13 -12.15 2.28 20.12
CA ASN A 13 -11.29 3.38 19.68
C ASN A 13 -12.16 4.59 19.25
N PRO A 14 -11.99 5.78 19.86
CA PRO A 14 -12.77 6.97 19.50
C PRO A 14 -12.55 7.41 18.04
N GLU A 15 -11.40 7.10 17.45
CA GLU A 15 -11.10 7.41 16.03
C GLU A 15 -11.71 6.40 15.05
N ASN A 16 -12.35 5.33 15.53
CA ASN A 16 -12.88 4.28 14.67
C ASN A 16 -13.87 4.82 13.61
N PRO A 17 -14.82 5.73 13.92
CA PRO A 17 -15.66 6.34 12.89
C PRO A 17 -14.85 7.10 11.84
N ASN A 18 -13.89 7.94 12.26
CA ASN A 18 -13.02 8.70 11.36
C ASN A 18 -12.15 7.79 10.47
N ASN A 19 -11.70 6.65 11.01
CA ASN A 19 -10.96 5.64 10.27
C ASN A 19 -11.83 5.01 9.17
N LEU A 20 -13.11 4.71 9.46
CA LEU A 20 -14.03 4.21 8.44
C LEU A 20 -14.26 5.25 7.34
N ASP A 21 -14.40 6.52 7.70
CA ASP A 21 -14.60 7.61 6.75
C ASP A 21 -13.38 7.79 5.84
N THR A 22 -12.17 7.70 6.40
CA THR A 22 -10.90 7.73 5.65
C THR A 22 -10.83 6.57 4.66
N ILE A 23 -11.17 5.35 5.10
CA ILE A 23 -11.15 4.16 4.24
C ILE A 23 -12.25 4.25 3.17
N ARG A 24 -13.42 4.81 3.50
CA ARG A 24 -14.51 5.05 2.54
C ARG A 24 -14.08 6.00 1.43
N GLN A 25 -13.40 7.09 1.79
CA GLN A 25 -12.85 8.03 0.81
C GLN A 25 -11.82 7.36 -0.09
N TRP A 26 -10.89 6.59 0.48
CA TRP A 26 -9.90 5.84 -0.30
C TRP A 26 -10.56 4.83 -1.25
N TRP A 27 -11.52 4.05 -0.76
CA TRP A 27 -12.26 3.06 -1.56
C TRP A 27 -13.01 3.70 -2.72
N ALA A 28 -13.69 4.83 -2.49
CA ALA A 28 -14.36 5.56 -3.56
C ALA A 28 -13.37 6.14 -4.58
N ALA A 29 -12.18 6.58 -4.13
CA ALA A 29 -11.17 7.22 -4.98
C ALA A 29 -10.46 6.27 -5.94
N ILE A 30 -10.52 4.95 -5.71
CA ILE A 30 -9.96 3.96 -6.65
C ILE A 30 -10.92 3.60 -7.79
N ALA A 31 -12.06 4.26 -7.91
CA ALA A 31 -12.98 4.07 -9.04
C ALA A 31 -12.25 4.23 -10.39
N ASP A 32 -12.58 3.35 -11.33
CA ASP A 32 -12.04 3.33 -12.69
C ASP A 32 -10.50 3.19 -12.73
N THR A 33 -9.93 2.54 -11.71
CA THR A 33 -8.51 2.15 -11.67
C THR A 33 -8.35 0.64 -11.75
N GLU A 34 -7.26 0.19 -12.39
CA GLU A 34 -6.89 -1.21 -12.32
C GLU A 34 -6.46 -1.53 -10.88
N ILE A 35 -6.86 -2.69 -10.36
CA ILE A 35 -6.47 -3.15 -9.02
C ILE A 35 -5.97 -4.58 -9.08
N THR A 36 -5.06 -4.92 -8.17
CA THR A 36 -4.79 -6.31 -7.83
C THR A 36 -5.71 -6.74 -6.69
N TRP A 37 -6.35 -7.88 -6.85
CA TRP A 37 -7.24 -8.50 -5.86
C TRP A 37 -6.70 -9.87 -5.49
N ARG A 38 -6.18 -10.01 -4.26
CA ARG A 38 -5.57 -11.25 -3.78
C ARG A 38 -6.28 -11.76 -2.54
N GLN A 39 -6.42 -13.07 -2.39
CA GLN A 39 -7.10 -13.67 -1.25
C GLN A 39 -6.21 -14.74 -0.60
N ARG A 40 -6.10 -14.72 0.73
CA ARG A 40 -5.30 -15.71 1.48
C ARG A 40 -6.04 -16.15 2.73
N LEU A 41 -5.80 -17.40 3.13
CA LEU A 41 -6.24 -17.91 4.42
C LEU A 41 -5.28 -17.41 5.51
N ILE A 42 -5.84 -16.82 6.55
CA ILE A 42 -5.09 -16.38 7.73
C ILE A 42 -4.51 -17.62 8.41
N PRO A 43 -3.19 -17.65 8.69
CA PRO A 43 -2.55 -18.77 9.38
C PRO A 43 -3.09 -18.91 10.81
N ASP A 44 -2.87 -20.07 11.43
CA ASP A 44 -3.28 -20.33 12.82
C ASP A 44 -2.64 -19.37 13.83
N SER A 45 -1.48 -18.78 13.48
CA SER A 45 -0.82 -17.71 14.23
C SER A 45 -1.65 -16.42 14.30
N GLY A 46 -2.57 -16.21 13.35
CA GLY A 46 -3.32 -14.97 13.16
C GLY A 46 -2.49 -13.83 12.57
N ASP A 47 -1.20 -14.04 12.32
CA ASP A 47 -0.29 -13.01 11.83
C ASP A 47 -0.34 -12.92 10.30
N ILE A 48 -0.98 -11.86 9.81
CA ILE A 48 -1.07 -11.59 8.36
C ILE A 48 0.27 -11.21 7.73
N SER A 49 1.29 -10.87 8.52
CA SER A 49 2.62 -10.55 8.01
C SER A 49 3.37 -11.78 7.48
N GLU A 50 2.94 -12.97 7.89
CA GLU A 50 3.46 -14.26 7.41
C GLU A 50 2.87 -14.66 6.04
N LEU A 51 1.85 -13.95 5.57
CA LEU A 51 1.19 -14.28 4.31
C LEU A 51 2.05 -13.92 3.11
N ASP A 52 2.30 -14.93 2.27
CA ASP A 52 2.90 -14.71 0.96
C ASP A 52 1.87 -14.13 -0.01
N TRP A 53 2.12 -12.89 -0.39
CA TRP A 53 1.27 -12.16 -1.31
C TRP A 53 1.73 -12.27 -2.75
N GLU A 54 2.74 -13.08 -3.10
CA GLU A 54 3.11 -13.33 -4.50
C GLU A 54 1.91 -13.81 -5.33
N PRO A 55 1.83 -13.47 -6.64
CA PRO A 55 0.69 -13.82 -7.48
C PRO A 55 0.37 -15.32 -7.48
N GLN A 56 -0.88 -15.68 -7.22
CA GLN A 56 -1.40 -17.06 -7.25
C GLN A 56 -2.55 -17.22 -8.26
N ARG A 57 -2.91 -18.47 -8.57
CA ARG A 57 -3.85 -18.84 -9.64
C ARG A 57 -5.24 -18.18 -9.54
N PHE A 58 -5.69 -17.81 -8.35
CA PHE A 58 -7.00 -17.19 -8.10
C PHE A 58 -6.92 -15.71 -7.80
N ASP A 59 -5.73 -15.11 -7.90
CA ASP A 59 -5.59 -13.67 -7.81
C ASP A 59 -6.06 -13.04 -9.12
N GLU A 60 -6.67 -11.86 -9.01
CA GLU A 60 -7.25 -11.17 -10.14
C GLU A 60 -6.62 -9.80 -10.32
N ILE A 61 -6.59 -9.34 -11.57
CA ILE A 61 -6.31 -7.95 -11.93
C ILE A 61 -7.48 -7.47 -12.76
N PHE A 62 -8.14 -6.40 -12.34
CA PHE A 62 -9.29 -5.86 -13.05
C PHE A 62 -9.52 -4.38 -12.76
N LEU A 63 -10.21 -3.70 -13.68
CA LEU A 63 -10.69 -2.33 -13.51
C LEU A 63 -11.88 -2.32 -12.54
N ILE A 64 -11.73 -1.71 -11.37
CA ILE A 64 -12.82 -1.62 -10.38
C ILE A 64 -13.75 -0.48 -10.74
N SER A 65 -15.06 -0.74 -10.77
CA SER A 65 -16.07 0.30 -10.99
C SER A 65 -17.04 0.42 -9.82
N GLN A 66 -17.55 1.64 -9.62
CA GLN A 66 -18.51 1.99 -8.57
C GLN A 66 -18.15 1.50 -7.15
N PRO A 67 -16.89 1.62 -6.68
CA PRO A 67 -16.55 1.23 -5.32
C PRO A 67 -17.23 2.15 -4.30
N GLU A 68 -18.00 1.56 -3.39
CA GLU A 68 -18.72 2.29 -2.33
C GLU A 68 -18.72 1.50 -1.01
N ILE A 69 -18.76 2.19 0.13
CA ILE A 69 -19.01 1.56 1.43
C ILE A 69 -20.35 2.06 1.98
N ARG A 70 -21.35 1.17 2.06
CA ARG A 70 -22.66 1.46 2.66
C ARG A 70 -22.72 0.78 4.03
N GLY A 71 -22.70 1.58 5.10
CA GLY A 71 -22.54 1.07 6.47
C GLY A 71 -21.17 0.41 6.66
N ILE A 72 -21.14 -0.92 6.76
CA ILE A 72 -19.94 -1.75 6.91
C ILE A 72 -19.77 -2.75 5.76
N THR A 73 -20.49 -2.53 4.66
CA THR A 73 -20.46 -3.41 3.49
C THR A 73 -19.77 -2.67 2.35
N LEU A 74 -18.71 -3.28 1.82
CA LEU A 74 -18.03 -2.82 0.62
C LEU A 74 -18.80 -3.31 -0.59
N TYR A 75 -18.99 -2.44 -1.57
CA TYR A 75 -19.60 -2.70 -2.87
C TYR A 75 -18.61 -2.33 -3.96
N TRP A 76 -18.62 -3.09 -5.06
CA TRP A 76 -17.86 -2.82 -6.27
C TRP A 76 -18.42 -3.61 -7.45
N GLN A 77 -18.00 -3.28 -8.66
CA GLN A 77 -18.30 -4.04 -9.86
C GLN A 77 -17.01 -4.45 -10.57
N LYS A 78 -17.03 -5.66 -11.14
CA LYS A 78 -15.98 -6.16 -12.02
C LYS A 78 -16.32 -5.83 -13.47
N PRO A 79 -15.32 -5.70 -14.36
CA PRO A 79 -15.55 -5.52 -15.78
C PRO A 79 -16.42 -6.64 -16.33
N ASN A 80 -17.40 -6.30 -17.15
CA ASN A 80 -18.31 -7.24 -17.81
C ASN A 80 -19.17 -8.08 -16.84
N SER A 81 -19.23 -7.75 -15.55
CA SER A 81 -20.18 -8.32 -14.60
C SER A 81 -21.44 -7.47 -14.55
N PRO A 82 -22.63 -7.99 -14.89
CA PRO A 82 -23.89 -7.26 -14.76
C PRO A 82 -24.33 -7.07 -13.29
N THR A 83 -23.64 -7.72 -12.35
CA THR A 83 -24.00 -7.74 -10.93
C THR A 83 -22.97 -7.03 -10.06
N GLU A 84 -23.46 -6.21 -9.12
CA GLU A 84 -22.69 -5.60 -8.04
C GLU A 84 -22.18 -6.69 -7.08
N SER A 85 -20.87 -6.71 -6.87
CA SER A 85 -20.22 -7.55 -5.87
C SER A 85 -20.20 -6.81 -4.53
N ASN A 86 -20.29 -7.55 -3.43
CA ASN A 86 -20.23 -6.95 -2.11
C ASN A 86 -19.65 -7.89 -1.06
N THR A 87 -19.13 -7.31 0.03
CA THR A 87 -18.72 -8.06 1.22
C THR A 87 -18.93 -7.23 2.49
N THR A 88 -19.61 -7.83 3.47
CA THR A 88 -19.75 -7.21 4.81
C THR A 88 -18.52 -7.51 5.64
N VAL A 89 -17.89 -6.47 6.18
CA VAL A 89 -16.58 -6.59 6.82
C VAL A 89 -16.67 -6.53 8.35
N GLN A 90 -15.74 -7.22 9.01
CA GLN A 90 -15.51 -7.08 10.45
C GLN A 90 -14.33 -6.16 10.77
N LYS A 91 -13.38 -6.03 9.83
CA LYS A 91 -12.19 -5.19 9.98
C LYS A 91 -11.66 -4.76 8.61
N LEU A 92 -11.06 -3.57 8.57
CA LEU A 92 -10.37 -3.00 7.42
C LEU A 92 -9.03 -2.43 7.88
N GLU A 93 -7.98 -2.65 7.10
CA GLU A 93 -6.68 -2.04 7.33
C GLU A 93 -6.15 -1.39 6.05
N LEU A 94 -6.06 -0.07 6.05
CA LEU A 94 -5.51 0.71 4.94
C LEU A 94 -4.05 1.09 5.22
N HIS A 95 -3.17 0.71 4.31
CA HIS A 95 -1.75 1.05 4.30
C HIS A 95 -1.52 2.17 3.26
N HIS A 96 -1.35 3.40 3.75
CA HIS A 96 -1.31 4.60 2.89
C HIS A 96 -0.12 4.63 1.94
N THR A 97 1.06 4.21 2.40
CA THR A 97 2.28 4.26 1.57
C THR A 97 2.25 3.23 0.45
N ARG A 98 1.72 2.03 0.74
CA ARG A 98 1.64 0.93 -0.22
C ARG A 98 0.37 0.96 -1.07
N GLN A 99 -0.59 1.82 -0.72
CA GLN A 99 -1.92 1.86 -1.36
C GLN A 99 -2.59 0.48 -1.34
N GLU A 100 -2.53 -0.17 -0.17
CA GLU A 100 -3.09 -1.51 0.07
C GLU A 100 -4.22 -1.41 1.09
N LEU A 101 -5.36 -2.00 0.76
CA LEU A 101 -6.48 -2.22 1.68
C LEU A 101 -6.62 -3.71 1.96
N TYR A 102 -6.44 -4.09 3.22
CA TYR A 102 -6.76 -5.41 3.71
C TYR A 102 -8.20 -5.44 4.22
N ILE A 103 -8.97 -6.39 3.72
CA ILE A 103 -10.38 -6.59 3.97
C ILE A 103 -10.56 -7.91 4.69
N PHE A 104 -11.17 -7.86 5.87
CA PHE A 104 -11.50 -9.04 6.68
C PHE A 104 -13.02 -9.25 6.64
N PRO A 105 -13.53 -10.20 5.84
CA PRO A 105 -14.96 -10.45 5.73
C PRO A 105 -15.54 -10.98 7.04
N LYS A 106 -16.77 -10.58 7.36
CA LYS A 106 -17.51 -11.09 8.52
C LYS A 106 -17.97 -12.54 8.33
N SER A 107 -18.27 -12.95 7.10
CA SER A 107 -18.75 -14.30 6.76
C SER A 107 -17.64 -15.36 6.71
N GLN A 108 -16.38 -14.94 6.53
CA GLN A 108 -15.23 -15.83 6.40
C GLN A 108 -14.09 -15.32 7.27
N GLN A 109 -14.08 -15.70 8.54
CA GLN A 109 -13.15 -15.15 9.53
C GLN A 109 -11.68 -15.52 9.29
N GLN A 110 -11.43 -16.64 8.58
CA GLN A 110 -10.10 -17.07 8.20
C GLN A 110 -9.65 -16.50 6.85
N LEU A 111 -10.43 -15.64 6.20
CA LEU A 111 -10.06 -15.04 4.91
C LEU A 111 -9.58 -13.61 5.12
N VAL A 112 -8.48 -13.27 4.45
CA VAL A 112 -8.10 -11.87 4.22
C VAL A 112 -7.98 -11.63 2.72
N ILE A 113 -8.57 -10.52 2.29
CA ILE A 113 -8.50 -10.04 0.92
C ILE A 113 -7.61 -8.80 0.91
N ARG A 114 -6.65 -8.72 -0.02
CA ARG A 114 -5.84 -7.53 -0.23
C ARG A 114 -6.19 -6.92 -1.59
N VAL A 115 -6.63 -5.68 -1.54
CA VAL A 115 -6.82 -4.82 -2.73
C VAL A 115 -5.67 -3.83 -2.79
N ALA A 116 -4.94 -3.80 -3.89
CA ALA A 116 -3.81 -2.88 -4.06
C ALA A 116 -3.79 -2.26 -5.45
N LEU A 117 -3.43 -0.97 -5.53
CA LEU A 117 -3.20 -0.29 -6.80
C LEU A 117 -1.93 -0.83 -7.48
N PRO A 118 -1.97 -1.21 -8.77
CA PRO A 118 -0.83 -1.68 -9.54
C PRO A 118 -0.02 -0.46 -10.00
N GLU A 119 0.79 0.12 -9.11
CA GLU A 119 2.11 0.64 -9.48
C GLU A 119 2.90 1.20 -8.29
N ILE A 120 4.20 0.98 -8.36
CA ILE A 120 5.24 1.42 -7.42
C ILE A 120 5.30 2.94 -7.46
N LYS A 121 4.62 3.60 -6.52
CA LYS A 121 4.84 5.02 -6.24
C LYS A 121 6.20 5.16 -5.57
N TYR A 122 7.24 5.46 -6.35
CA TYR A 122 8.48 5.99 -5.79
C TYR A 122 8.15 7.23 -4.98
N GLN A 123 8.36 7.18 -3.67
CA GLN A 123 8.25 8.37 -2.84
C GLN A 123 9.43 9.29 -3.20
N ARG A 124 9.15 10.36 -3.93
CA ARG A 124 10.15 11.39 -4.21
C ARG A 124 10.34 12.22 -2.96
N ILE A 125 11.55 12.19 -2.42
CA ILE A 125 11.99 13.09 -1.36
C ILE A 125 12.94 14.09 -2.02
N GLU A 126 12.61 15.37 -1.91
CA GLU A 126 13.44 16.45 -2.44
C GLU A 126 14.28 17.03 -1.30
N ILE A 127 15.61 16.90 -1.45
CA ILE A 127 16.57 17.43 -0.50
C ILE A 127 17.33 18.56 -1.18
N ASN A 128 17.18 19.77 -0.66
CA ASN A 128 17.75 20.96 -1.26
C ASN A 128 19.12 21.25 -0.65
N ASN A 129 20.17 21.21 -1.48
CA ASN A 129 21.56 21.44 -1.08
C ASN A 129 22.03 20.59 0.13
N PRO A 130 21.86 19.25 0.09
CA PRO A 130 22.33 18.40 1.18
C PRO A 130 23.85 18.48 1.35
N ALA A 131 24.32 18.29 2.58
CA ALA A 131 25.70 17.88 2.81
C ALA A 131 25.90 16.48 2.24
N VAL A 132 26.92 16.31 1.40
CA VAL A 132 27.24 15.04 0.74
C VAL A 132 28.52 14.47 1.33
N LEU A 133 28.46 13.26 1.88
CA LEU A 133 29.65 12.51 2.28
C LEU A 133 29.75 11.22 1.46
N VAL A 134 30.96 10.91 1.00
CA VAL A 134 31.24 9.68 0.25
C VAL A 134 32.34 8.90 0.96
N GLU A 135 32.02 7.68 1.37
CA GLU A 135 32.98 6.76 1.97
C GLU A 135 32.90 5.40 1.26
N LYS A 136 33.94 5.05 0.50
CA LYS A 136 34.01 3.82 -0.31
C LYS A 136 32.81 3.67 -1.25
N ASN A 137 31.85 2.84 -0.87
CA ASN A 137 30.64 2.51 -1.62
C ASN A 137 29.36 3.06 -0.95
N ILE A 138 29.52 3.96 0.01
CA ILE A 138 28.44 4.61 0.75
C ILE A 138 28.41 6.09 0.38
N ILE A 139 27.23 6.58 0.03
CA ILE A 139 26.94 8.00 -0.19
C ILE A 139 25.90 8.42 0.85
N LEU A 140 26.18 9.49 1.57
CA LEU A 140 25.28 10.04 2.57
C LEU A 140 24.84 11.44 2.14
N PHE A 141 23.53 11.67 2.13
CA PHE A 141 22.93 12.98 1.98
C PHE A 141 22.32 13.39 3.32
N GLN A 142 22.78 14.50 3.89
CA GLN A 142 22.25 15.07 5.13
C GLN A 142 21.63 16.44 4.86
N ASP A 143 20.41 16.64 5.37
CA ASP A 143 19.74 17.93 5.43
C ASP A 143 19.43 18.26 6.90
N ALA A 144 20.26 19.14 7.47
CA ALA A 144 20.13 19.59 8.84
C ALA A 144 18.88 20.45 9.08
N THR A 145 18.30 21.06 8.04
CA THR A 145 17.09 21.88 8.15
C THR A 145 15.84 21.01 8.23
N GLN A 146 15.81 19.91 7.49
CA GLN A 146 14.73 18.92 7.52
C GLN A 146 14.94 17.82 8.56
N LEU A 147 16.09 17.79 9.24
CA LEU A 147 16.53 16.71 10.13
C LEU A 147 16.46 15.34 9.45
N LEU A 148 16.90 15.28 8.19
CA LEU A 148 16.81 14.10 7.34
C LEU A 148 18.20 13.61 6.94
N GLU A 149 18.38 12.28 7.00
CA GLU A 149 19.57 11.60 6.52
C GLU A 149 19.18 10.48 5.55
N VAL A 150 19.78 10.45 4.37
CA VAL A 150 19.60 9.41 3.37
C VAL A 150 20.94 8.76 3.07
N GLN A 151 21.10 7.51 3.53
CA GLN A 151 22.28 6.69 3.26
C GLN A 151 22.02 5.76 2.07
N ILE A 152 22.88 5.84 1.07
CA ILE A 152 22.87 4.98 -0.12
C ILE A 152 24.09 4.08 -0.05
N LYS A 153 23.87 2.76 -0.05
CA LYS A 153 24.93 1.75 -0.13
C LYS A 153 24.88 1.14 -1.53
N LEU A 154 25.95 1.32 -2.28
CA LEU A 154 26.06 0.84 -3.66
C LEU A 154 26.93 -0.43 -3.70
N THR A 155 26.65 -1.33 -4.64
CA THR A 155 27.63 -2.34 -5.02
C THR A 155 28.76 -1.70 -5.84
N PRO A 156 29.94 -2.33 -5.98
CA PRO A 156 31.00 -1.84 -6.85
C PRO A 156 30.54 -1.58 -8.29
N GLU A 157 29.68 -2.45 -8.84
CA GLU A 157 29.11 -2.32 -10.18
C GLU A 157 28.20 -1.09 -10.28
N GLN A 158 27.32 -0.89 -9.29
CA GLN A 158 26.41 0.27 -9.24
C GLN A 158 27.19 1.59 -9.06
N LEU A 159 28.27 1.57 -8.27
CA LEU A 159 29.15 2.73 -8.13
C LEU A 159 29.86 3.07 -9.43
N ASN A 160 30.32 2.06 -10.18
CA ASN A 160 30.92 2.29 -11.49
C ASN A 160 29.89 2.84 -12.48
N GLN A 161 28.68 2.29 -12.51
CA GLN A 161 27.58 2.83 -13.33
C GLN A 161 27.25 4.28 -12.97
N LEU A 162 27.23 4.63 -11.68
CA LEU A 162 27.02 6.01 -11.24
C LEU A 162 28.12 6.94 -11.74
N LYS A 163 29.39 6.53 -11.63
CA LYS A 163 30.54 7.31 -12.12
C LYS A 163 30.47 7.57 -13.62
N GLU A 164 30.10 6.57 -14.42
CA GLU A 164 29.98 6.74 -15.87
C GLU A 164 28.85 7.72 -16.21
N LYS A 165 27.67 7.59 -15.57
CA LYS A 165 26.55 8.51 -15.79
C LYS A 165 26.82 9.97 -15.40
N LEU A 166 27.68 10.20 -14.40
CA LEU A 166 28.08 11.54 -14.00
C LEU A 166 29.08 12.17 -14.98
N LYS A 167 29.91 11.38 -15.66
CA LYS A 167 30.84 11.88 -16.70
C LYS A 167 30.14 12.22 -18.01
N GLU A 168 29.03 11.57 -18.33
CA GLU A 168 28.26 11.81 -19.57
C GLU A 168 27.47 13.13 -19.56
N ASN A 169 27.41 13.85 -18.44
CA ASN A 169 26.66 15.10 -18.29
C ASN A 169 27.55 16.35 -18.08
N ASP A 170 28.85 16.26 -18.40
CA ASP A 170 29.75 17.42 -18.59
C ASP A 170 29.77 17.86 -20.07
#